data_AF-A0A8K2AGY0-F1
#
_entry.id   AF-A0A8K2AGY0-F1
#
_cell.length_a   1.000
_cell.length_b   1.000
_cell.length_c   1.000
_cell.angle_alpha   90.00
_cell.angle_beta   90.00
_cell.angle_gamma   90.00
#
_symmetry.space_group_name_H-M   'P 1'
#
loop_
_entity.id
_entity.type
_entity.pdbx_description
1 polymer ?
#
loop_
_entity_poly.entity_id
_entity_poly.type
_entity_poly.pdbx_seq_one_letter_code
_entity_poly.pdbx_strand_id
1 'polypeptide(L)'
;MIQTVILQKLEALPESLQAKVFHYIDFLSREHHKNKEMNLDDLRKPWIDLPDKEAEKQYGYGSMAGKIIMADDFDEPLEELSEYM
;
A
#
# COMPACT_ATOMS: atom_id res chain seq x y z
N MET A 1 21.87 8.38 -21.73
CA MET A 1 22.92 9.09 -20.97
C MET A 1 23.00 8.67 -19.51
N ILE A 2 21.89 8.57 -18.75
CA ILE A 2 21.94 8.19 -17.30
C ILE A 2 22.33 6.72 -17.07
N GLN A 3 21.89 5.82 -17.94
CA GLN A 3 22.11 4.38 -17.78
C GLN A 3 23.60 4.00 -17.81
N THR A 4 24.41 4.67 -18.63
CA THR A 4 25.86 4.44 -18.71
C THR A 4 26.59 4.92 -17.46
N VAL A 5 26.12 6.02 -16.84
CA VAL A 5 26.68 6.56 -15.60
C VAL A 5 26.35 5.66 -14.40
N ILE A 6 25.15 5.07 -14.39
CA ILE A 6 24.75 4.11 -13.36
C ILE A 6 25.65 2.88 -13.41
N LEU A 7 25.89 2.31 -14.59
CA LEU A 7 26.76 1.13 -14.75
C LEU A 7 28.19 1.38 -14.25
N GLN A 8 28.79 2.52 -14.63
CA GLN A 8 30.13 2.88 -14.15
C GLN A 8 30.20 3.03 -12.62
N LYS A 9 29.16 3.60 -12.00
CA LYS A 9 29.10 3.74 -10.54
C LYS A 9 28.83 2.41 -9.84
N LEU A 10 28.10 1.51 -10.47
CA LEU A 10 27.77 0.18 -9.94
C LEU A 10 28.98 -0.75 -9.93
N GLU A 11 29.80 -0.71 -11.00
CA GLU A 11 31.08 -1.44 -11.07
C GLU A 11 32.11 -0.96 -10.03
N ALA A 12 32.08 0.33 -9.67
CA ALA A 12 32.97 0.91 -8.66
C ALA A 12 32.55 0.57 -7.21
N LEU A 13 31.37 -0.02 -7.00
CA LEU A 13 30.82 -0.33 -5.68
C LEU A 13 31.08 -1.80 -5.30
N PRO A 14 31.36 -2.08 -4.01
CA PRO A 14 31.43 -3.44 -3.49
C PRO A 14 30.07 -4.14 -3.57
N GLU A 15 30.11 -5.47 -3.67
CA GLU A 15 28.97 -6.35 -3.94
C GLU A 15 27.79 -6.14 -2.95
N SER A 16 28.08 -5.82 -1.69
CA SER A 16 27.08 -5.50 -0.67
C SER A 16 26.24 -4.26 -0.96
N LEU A 17 26.82 -3.24 -1.63
CA LEU A 17 26.10 -2.03 -2.03
C LEU A 17 25.35 -2.24 -3.34
N GLN A 18 25.85 -3.10 -4.23
CA GLN A 18 25.13 -3.49 -5.44
C GLN A 18 23.81 -4.19 -5.11
N ALA A 19 23.78 -5.05 -4.08
CA ALA A 19 22.56 -5.68 -3.59
C ALA A 19 21.52 -4.64 -3.09
N LYS A 20 21.96 -3.60 -2.38
CA LYS A 20 21.05 -2.51 -1.97
C LYS A 20 20.49 -1.74 -3.16
N VAL A 21 21.31 -1.49 -4.17
CA VAL A 21 20.87 -0.84 -5.41
C VAL A 21 19.85 -1.71 -6.15
N PHE A 22 20.09 -3.02 -6.23
CA PHE A 22 19.14 -3.98 -6.82
C PHE A 22 17.78 -3.92 -6.11
N HIS A 23 17.76 -4.03 -4.77
CA HIS A 23 16.53 -3.93 -3.99
C HIS A 23 15.83 -2.57 -4.15
N TYR A 24 16.59 -1.48 -4.28
CA TYR A 24 16.03 -0.15 -4.49
C TYR A 24 15.40 0.00 -5.88
N ILE A 25 16.01 -0.59 -6.92
CA ILE A 25 15.43 -0.62 -8.28
C ILE A 25 14.12 -1.43 -8.29
N ASP A 26 14.10 -2.57 -7.59
CA ASP A 26 12.88 -3.37 -7.41
C ASP A 26 11.79 -2.58 -6.67
N PHE A 27 12.17 -1.84 -5.62
CA PHE A 27 11.26 -0.97 -4.87
C PHE A 27 10.67 0.13 -5.75
N LEU A 28 11.51 0.87 -6.49
CA LEU A 28 11.05 1.94 -7.39
C LEU A 28 10.11 1.39 -8.48
N SER A 29 10.41 0.21 -9.03
CA SER A 29 9.56 -0.43 -10.02
C SER A 29 8.17 -0.72 -9.43
N ARG A 30 8.11 -1.30 -8.23
CA ARG A 30 6.84 -1.58 -7.52
C ARG A 30 6.07 -0.31 -7.17
N GLU A 31 6.75 0.74 -6.70
CA GLU A 31 6.16 2.06 -6.42
C GLU A 31 5.50 2.66 -7.68
N HIS A 32 6.19 2.64 -8.82
CA HIS A 32 5.63 3.13 -10.07
C HIS A 32 4.42 2.32 -10.54
N HIS A 33 4.41 1.00 -10.33
CA HIS A 33 3.25 0.16 -10.61
C HIS A 33 2.07 0.44 -9.67
N LYS A 34 2.30 0.57 -8.35
CA LYS A 34 1.27 0.97 -7.38
C LYS A 34 0.67 2.33 -7.69
N ASN A 35 1.49 3.31 -8.03
CA ASN A 35 1.04 4.67 -8.34
C ASN A 35 0.31 4.73 -9.69
N LYS A 36 0.61 3.81 -10.61
CA LYS A 36 -0.12 3.64 -11.88
C LYS A 36 -1.46 2.93 -11.71
N GLU A 37 -1.54 1.92 -10.83
CA GLU A 37 -2.78 1.25 -10.41
C GLU A 37 -3.70 2.17 -9.58
N MET A 38 -3.16 3.23 -9.00
CA MET A 38 -3.91 4.35 -8.43
C MET A 38 -4.42 5.36 -9.48
N ASN A 39 -4.44 5.02 -10.78
CA ASN A 39 -5.31 5.72 -11.72
C ASN A 39 -6.76 5.28 -11.47
N LEU A 40 -7.55 6.29 -11.09
CA LEU A 40 -8.96 6.31 -10.69
C LEU A 40 -9.96 5.65 -11.67
N ASP A 41 -9.49 5.03 -12.76
CA ASP A 41 -10.34 4.38 -13.77
C ASP A 41 -10.67 2.92 -13.45
N ASP A 42 -9.83 2.18 -12.71
CA ASP A 42 -10.10 0.77 -12.36
C ASP A 42 -10.98 0.61 -11.10
N LEU A 43 -11.03 1.62 -10.23
CA LEU A 43 -12.03 1.71 -9.14
C LEU A 43 -13.41 2.15 -9.65
N ARG A 44 -13.49 2.61 -10.91
CA ARG A 44 -14.73 2.95 -11.60
C ARG A 44 -15.14 1.85 -12.57
N LYS A 45 -15.01 0.58 -12.19
CA LYS A 45 -15.85 -0.47 -12.78
C LYS A 45 -17.22 -0.38 -12.10
N PRO A 46 -18.25 0.19 -12.75
CA PRO A 46 -19.61 -0.02 -12.27
C PRO A 46 -19.84 -1.52 -12.29
N TRP A 47 -20.24 -2.08 -11.16
CA TRP A 47 -20.85 -3.38 -11.09
C TRP A 47 -22.13 -3.30 -11.92
N ILE A 48 -22.01 -3.54 -13.23
CA ILE A 48 -23.13 -3.75 -14.13
C ILE A 48 -23.70 -5.11 -13.75
N ASP A 49 -24.79 -5.06 -12.98
CA ASP A 49 -25.97 -5.94 -12.99
C ASP A 49 -26.56 -6.11 -11.59
N LEU A 50 -27.05 -5.03 -10.97
CA LEU A 50 -28.06 -5.11 -9.91
C LEU A 50 -29.21 -4.14 -10.22
N PRO A 51 -30.49 -4.57 -10.11
CA PRO A 51 -31.64 -3.76 -10.50
C PRO A 51 -31.75 -2.49 -9.63
N ASP A 52 -31.98 -1.35 -10.29
CA ASP A 52 -32.04 0.04 -9.78
C ASP A 52 -33.14 0.34 -8.73
N LYS A 53 -33.27 -0.46 -7.67
CA LYS A 53 -34.12 -0.14 -6.54
C LYS A 53 -33.31 -0.30 -5.25
N GLU A 54 -33.17 0.81 -4.52
CA GLU A 54 -32.68 0.93 -3.12
C GLU A 54 -31.26 1.49 -2.89
N ALA A 55 -30.69 2.24 -3.85
CA ALA A 55 -29.41 2.95 -3.66
C ALA A 55 -29.53 4.34 -3.00
N GLU A 56 -30.43 4.51 -2.03
CA GLU A 56 -30.46 5.71 -1.16
C GLU A 56 -30.46 5.30 0.32
N LYS A 57 -29.44 4.56 0.76
CA LYS A 57 -29.19 4.42 2.19
C LYS A 57 -28.30 5.58 2.62
N GLN A 58 -28.94 6.70 2.99
CA GLN A 58 -28.29 7.80 3.68
C GLN A 58 -27.74 7.28 5.01
N TYR A 59 -26.45 6.98 5.07
CA TYR A 59 -25.78 6.65 6.32
C TYR A 59 -25.56 7.95 7.11
N GLY A 60 -26.36 8.15 8.15
CA GLY A 60 -26.22 9.28 9.06
C GLY A 60 -25.01 9.14 9.99
N TYR A 61 -24.67 10.23 10.70
CA TYR A 61 -23.66 10.23 11.77
C TYR A 61 -24.03 9.19 12.84
N GLY A 62 -23.08 8.32 13.19
CA GLY A 62 -23.31 7.23 14.16
C GLY A 62 -23.95 5.95 13.60
N SER A 63 -24.18 5.85 12.29
CA SER A 63 -24.76 4.64 11.65
C SER A 63 -23.96 3.35 11.82
N MET A 64 -22.67 3.46 12.19
CA MET A 64 -21.77 2.36 12.50
C MET A 64 -21.40 2.27 13.99
N ALA A 65 -21.98 3.11 14.85
CA ALA A 65 -21.73 3.05 16.29
C ALA A 65 -22.20 1.71 16.87
N GLY A 66 -21.33 1.04 17.63
CA GLY A 66 -21.60 -0.28 18.22
C GLY A 66 -21.59 -1.45 17.24
N LYS A 67 -21.30 -1.23 15.95
CA LYS A 67 -21.11 -2.32 14.96
C LYS A 67 -19.66 -2.80 14.85
N ILE A 68 -18.72 -2.05 15.40
CA ILE A 68 -17.31 -2.44 15.48
C ILE A 68 -17.18 -3.31 16.72
N ILE A 69 -16.91 -4.60 16.50
CA ILE A 69 -16.60 -5.55 17.56
C ILE A 69 -15.08 -5.64 17.60
N MET A 70 -14.48 -5.19 18.70
CA MET A 70 -13.06 -5.41 18.97
C MET A 70 -12.90 -6.58 19.94
N ALA A 71 -11.76 -7.25 19.88
CA ALA A 71 -11.41 -8.26 20.86
C ALA A 71 -11.05 -7.56 22.20
N ASP A 72 -11.31 -8.23 23.32
CA ASP A 72 -11.11 -7.68 24.67
C ASP A 72 -9.64 -7.38 24.98
N ASP A 73 -8.71 -7.95 24.20
CA ASP A 73 -7.25 -7.83 24.31
C ASP A 73 -6.65 -6.76 23.38
N PHE A 74 -7.47 -5.97 22.68
CA PHE A 74 -6.98 -4.95 21.74
C PHE A 74 -6.07 -3.89 22.40
N ASP A 75 -6.34 -3.55 23.65
CA ASP A 75 -5.53 -2.60 24.43
C ASP A 75 -4.30 -3.26 25.09
N GLU A 76 -4.11 -4.58 24.94
CA GLU A 76 -2.92 -5.24 25.47
C GLU A 76 -1.67 -4.80 24.69
N PRO A 77 -0.59 -4.41 25.39
CA PRO A 77 0.64 -4.04 24.73
C PRO A 77 1.20 -5.26 24.01
N LEU A 78 1.36 -5.16 22.70
CA LEU A 78 2.06 -6.18 21.93
C LEU A 78 3.50 -6.26 22.46
N GLU A 79 3.91 -7.44 22.95
CA GLU A 79 5.26 -7.67 23.48
C GLU A 79 6.33 -7.22 22.48
N GLU A 80 6.09 -7.42 21.17
CA GLU A 80 6.96 -7.00 20.07
C GLU A 80 7.10 -5.46 19.93
N LEU A 81 6.12 -4.67 20.38
CA LEU A 81 6.19 -3.19 20.38
C LEU A 81 6.75 -2.62 21.69
N SER A 82 6.70 -3.39 22.78
CA SER A 82 7.27 -2.99 24.07
C SER A 82 8.80 -2.89 24.03
N GLU A 83 9.44 -3.70 23.19
CA GLU A 83 10.90 -3.70 23.01
C GLU A 83 11.41 -2.45 22.26
N TYR A 84 10.49 -1.63 21.71
CA TYR A 84 10.78 -0.42 20.94
C TYR A 84 10.48 0.91 21.67
N MET A 85 9.77 0.88 22.81
CA MET A 85 9.50 2.06 23.66
C MET A 85 10.53 2.19 24.78
#